data_AF-A0A7C5UBW1-F1
#
_entry.id   AF-A0A7C5UBW1-F1
#
_cell.length_a   1.000
_cell.length_b   1.000
_cell.length_c   1.000
_cell.angle_alpha   90.00
_cell.angle_beta   90.00
_cell.angle_gamma   90.00
#
_symmetry.space_group_name_H-M   'P 1'
#
loop_
_entity.id
_entity.type
_entity.pdbx_description
1 polymer ?
#
loop_
_entity_poly.entity_id
_entity_poly.type
_entity_poly.pdbx_seq_one_letter_code
_entity_poly.pdbx_strand_id
1 'polypeptide(L)'
;MVVKCKRMKQLSLFSFIAMLLYAILASVFISMPYGRCGELLRRFEYAQLHMGVKVRIVVYADSVEKAEDGCRAAFRRINELEDIFSDYRQKSELMRLCANA
;
A
#
# COMPACT_ATOMS: atom_id res chain seq x y z
N MET A 1 -19.52 56.55 19.80
CA MET A 1 -18.23 56.21 20.42
C MET A 1 -18.01 54.70 20.33
N VAL A 2 -16.92 54.30 19.65
CA VAL A 2 -16.00 53.16 19.96
C VAL A 2 -16.61 51.74 19.99
N VAL A 3 -16.60 50.97 18.87
CA VAL A 3 -15.53 50.06 18.35
C VAL A 3 -15.62 48.60 18.87
N LYS A 4 -16.13 47.71 17.99
CA LYS A 4 -15.47 46.47 17.50
C LYS A 4 -15.02 45.41 18.53
N CYS A 5 -15.67 44.24 18.55
CA CYS A 5 -14.97 42.96 18.84
C CYS A 5 -15.65 41.73 18.18
N LYS A 6 -15.71 41.74 16.84
CA LYS A 6 -16.01 40.57 16.00
C LYS A 6 -14.72 39.76 15.80
N ARG A 7 -14.28 38.99 16.81
CA ARG A 7 -13.08 38.13 16.67
C ARG A 7 -12.88 37.02 17.74
N MET A 8 -13.91 36.53 18.45
CA MET A 8 -13.69 35.55 19.54
C MET A 8 -14.14 34.10 19.26
N LYS A 9 -15.08 33.83 18.34
CA LYS A 9 -15.52 32.45 18.05
C LYS A 9 -14.66 31.68 17.04
N GLN A 10 -13.82 32.38 16.26
CA GLN A 10 -12.94 31.74 15.26
C GLN A 10 -11.74 31.02 15.90
N LEU A 11 -11.31 31.41 17.10
CA LEU A 11 -10.08 30.86 17.71
C LEU A 11 -10.30 29.50 18.41
N SER A 12 -11.50 29.22 18.95
CA SER A 12 -11.79 27.93 19.59
C SER A 12 -12.07 26.80 18.60
N LEU A 13 -12.67 27.13 17.44
CA LEU A 13 -12.98 26.15 16.40
C LEU A 13 -11.71 25.60 15.73
N PHE A 14 -10.69 26.45 15.54
CA PHE A 14 -9.38 26.03 15.03
C PHE A 14 -8.65 25.09 16.01
N SER A 15 -8.79 25.30 17.32
CA SER A 15 -8.19 24.42 18.33
C SER A 15 -8.85 23.04 18.36
N PHE A 16 -10.17 22.97 18.18
CA PHE A 16 -10.90 21.69 18.08
C PHE A 16 -10.54 20.94 16.80
N ILE A 17 -10.46 21.63 15.65
CA ILE A 17 -10.03 21.01 14.39
C ILE A 17 -8.58 20.53 14.50
N ALA A 18 -7.67 21.32 15.08
CA ALA A 18 -6.27 20.92 15.29
C ALA A 18 -6.14 19.72 16.25
N MET A 19 -6.95 19.67 17.31
CA MET A 19 -6.98 18.52 18.24
C MET A 19 -7.54 17.26 17.57
N LEU A 20 -8.55 17.40 16.71
CA LEU A 20 -9.12 16.30 15.93
C LEU A 20 -8.14 15.80 14.86
N LEU A 21 -7.43 16.72 14.18
CA LEU A 21 -6.36 16.41 13.23
C LEU A 21 -5.16 15.74 13.91
N TYR A 22 -4.80 16.21 15.11
CA TYR A 22 -3.74 15.61 15.93
C TYR A 22 -4.13 14.23 16.45
N ALA A 23 -5.39 14.03 16.84
CA ALA A 23 -5.91 12.73 17.24
C ALA A 23 -5.96 11.73 16.06
N ILE A 24 -6.32 12.20 14.86
CA ILE A 24 -6.27 11.37 13.63
C ILE A 24 -4.81 11.03 13.28
N LEU A 25 -3.89 12.00 13.31
CA LEU A 25 -2.45 11.74 13.09
C LEU A 25 -1.87 10.77 14.14
N ALA A 26 -2.26 10.89 15.41
CA ALA A 26 -1.86 9.97 16.46
C ALA A 26 -2.39 8.55 16.25
N SER A 27 -3.61 8.40 15.72
CA SER A 27 -4.18 7.08 15.41
C SER A 27 -3.43 6.36 14.27
N VAL A 28 -2.90 7.10 13.28
CA VAL A 28 -2.10 6.54 12.19
C VAL A 28 -0.72 6.07 12.67
N PHE A 29 -0.15 6.71 13.70
CA PHE A 29 1.14 6.34 14.27
C PHE A 29 1.09 5.06 15.14
N ILE A 30 -0.08 4.69 15.68
CA ILE A 30 -0.26 3.47 16.49
C ILE A 30 -0.27 2.20 15.62
N SER A 31 -0.46 2.31 14.30
CA SER A 31 -0.41 1.17 13.40
C SER A 31 1.00 0.70 13.04
N MET A 32 2.06 1.26 13.65
CA MET A 32 3.41 0.68 13.56
C MET A 32 3.46 -0.59 14.41
N PRO A 33 3.47 -1.81 13.81
CA PRO A 33 3.70 -3.00 14.59
C PRO A 33 5.19 -3.02 14.89
N TYR A 34 5.55 -2.49 16.06
CA TYR A 34 6.86 -2.74 16.66
C TYR A 34 7.09 -4.25 16.62
N GLY A 35 8.16 -4.64 15.92
CA GLY A 35 8.49 -6.02 15.61
C GLY A 35 8.30 -6.93 16.81
N ARG A 36 7.37 -7.88 16.69
CA ARG A 36 7.24 -8.98 17.64
C ARG A 36 8.47 -9.85 17.52
N CYS A 37 9.37 -9.71 18.49
CA CYS A 37 10.50 -10.58 18.68
C CYS A 37 9.97 -11.98 19.05
N GLY A 38 10.10 -12.94 18.12
CA GLY A 38 9.91 -14.37 18.42
C GLY A 38 8.54 -14.97 18.13
N GLU A 39 7.78 -14.45 17.17
CA GLU A 39 6.58 -15.17 16.70
C GLU A 39 7.00 -16.29 15.73
N LEU A 40 6.49 -17.50 15.94
CA LEU A 40 6.79 -18.69 15.12
C LEU A 40 6.45 -18.44 13.65
N LEU A 41 7.47 -18.15 12.85
CA LEU A 41 7.32 -17.95 11.42
C LEU A 41 6.87 -19.26 10.76
N ARG A 42 5.68 -19.25 10.18
CA ARG A 42 5.15 -20.37 9.41
C ARG A 42 5.45 -20.16 7.94
N ARG A 43 5.79 -21.25 7.25
CA ARG A 43 6.02 -21.25 5.80
C ARG A 43 4.68 -21.27 5.08
N PHE A 44 4.48 -20.28 4.21
CA PHE A 44 3.35 -20.22 3.29
C PHE A 44 3.86 -20.26 1.85
N GLU A 45 3.17 -21.01 1.00
CA GLU A 45 3.53 -21.21 -0.40
C GLU A 45 2.33 -20.88 -1.28
N TYR A 46 2.55 -19.99 -2.24
CA TYR A 46 1.54 -19.57 -3.21
C TYR A 46 2.09 -19.71 -4.61
N ALA A 47 1.27 -20.19 -5.53
CA ALA A 47 1.63 -20.32 -6.93
C ALA A 47 0.55 -19.73 -7.83
N GLN A 48 0.96 -18.95 -8.82
CA GLN A 48 0.10 -18.40 -9.85
C GLN A 48 0.76 -18.57 -11.23
N LEU A 49 -0.06 -18.69 -12.27
CA LEU A 49 0.43 -18.75 -13.64
C LEU A 49 0.63 -17.32 -14.17
N HIS A 50 1.84 -17.02 -14.62
CA HIS A 50 2.28 -15.71 -15.15
C HIS A 50 3.17 -15.97 -16.38
N MET A 51 2.94 -15.26 -17.49
CA MET A 51 3.65 -15.43 -18.78
C MET A 51 3.72 -16.89 -19.26
N GLY A 52 2.69 -17.69 -18.98
CA GLY A 52 2.65 -19.12 -19.33
C GLY A 52 3.52 -20.02 -18.44
N VAL A 53 4.15 -19.48 -17.40
CA VAL A 53 4.99 -20.21 -16.44
C VAL A 53 4.41 -20.11 -15.03
N LYS A 54 4.55 -21.17 -14.23
CA LYS A 54 4.09 -21.15 -12.83
C LYS A 54 5.09 -20.38 -11.97
N VAL A 55 4.72 -19.19 -11.52
CA VAL A 55 5.48 -18.42 -10.54
C VAL A 55 5.08 -18.84 -9.14
N ARG A 56 6.07 -19.28 -8.36
CA ARG A 56 5.89 -19.70 -6.97
C ARG A 56 6.57 -18.71 -6.03
N ILE A 57 5.82 -18.25 -5.04
CA ILE A 57 6.28 -17.38 -3.97
C ILE A 57 6.17 -18.13 -2.65
N VAL A 58 7.29 -18.23 -1.93
CA VAL A 58 7.37 -18.83 -0.60
C VAL A 58 7.70 -17.71 0.38
N VAL A 59 6.84 -17.50 1.37
CA VAL A 59 7.01 -16.48 2.40
C VAL A 59 6.94 -17.11 3.78
N TYR A 60 7.66 -16.52 4.72
CA TYR A 60 7.62 -16.89 6.13
C TYR A 60 6.96 -15.75 6.90
N ALA A 61 5.82 -16.01 7.54
CA ALA A 61 5.06 -14.99 8.27
C ALA A 61 4.49 -15.56 9.57
N ASP A 62 4.17 -14.65 10.49
CA ASP A 62 3.53 -14.98 11.77
C ASP A 62 2.01 -15.27 11.61
N SER A 63 1.35 -14.52 10.71
CA SER A 63 -0.06 -14.66 10.34
C SER A 63 -0.25 -14.99 8.86
N VAL A 64 -1.37 -15.67 8.58
CA VAL A 64 -1.88 -15.90 7.22
C VAL A 64 -2.16 -14.57 6.52
N GLU A 65 -2.75 -13.58 7.20
CA GLU A 65 -3.09 -12.30 6.55
C GLU A 65 -1.85 -11.58 6.02
N LYS A 66 -0.77 -11.53 6.82
CA LYS A 66 0.50 -10.92 6.40
C LYS A 66 1.16 -11.68 5.24
N ALA A 67 1.11 -13.00 5.26
CA ALA A 67 1.61 -13.84 4.17
C ALA A 67 0.83 -13.55 2.88
N GLU A 68 -0.50 -13.51 2.96
CA GLU A 68 -1.36 -13.22 1.82
C GLU A 68 -1.15 -11.81 1.28
N ASP A 69 -1.09 -10.79 2.15
CA ASP A 69 -0.83 -9.41 1.73
C ASP A 69 0.50 -9.26 1.01
N GLY A 70 1.57 -9.87 1.55
CA GLY A 70 2.88 -9.89 0.92
C GLY A 70 2.86 -10.57 -0.45
N CYS A 71 2.22 -11.74 -0.54
CA CYS A 71 2.07 -12.47 -1.80
C CYS A 71 1.21 -11.70 -2.81
N ARG A 72 0.10 -11.08 -2.38
CA ARG A 72 -0.75 -10.24 -3.24
C ARG A 72 0.02 -9.06 -3.81
N ALA A 73 0.83 -8.38 -2.99
CA ALA A 73 1.68 -7.29 -3.44
C ALA A 73 2.73 -7.77 -4.47
N ALA A 74 3.36 -8.91 -4.20
CA ALA A 74 4.35 -9.48 -5.11
C ALA A 74 3.74 -9.90 -6.46
N PHE A 75 2.59 -10.58 -6.47
CA PHE A 75 1.89 -10.93 -7.71
C PHE A 75 1.37 -9.71 -8.47
N ARG A 76 0.91 -8.67 -7.77
CA ARG A 76 0.56 -7.40 -8.42
C ARG A 76 1.76 -6.80 -9.14
N ARG A 77 2.94 -6.80 -8.50
CA ARG A 77 4.15 -6.30 -9.13
C ARG A 77 4.56 -7.13 -10.35
N ILE A 78 4.42 -8.45 -10.28
CA ILE A 78 4.66 -9.34 -11.43
C ILE A 78 3.73 -8.99 -12.59
N ASN A 79 2.43 -8.79 -12.34
CA ASN A 79 1.47 -8.37 -13.36
C ASN A 79 1.84 -7.03 -14.00
N GLU A 80 2.26 -6.04 -13.20
CA GLU A 80 2.72 -4.75 -13.75
C GLU A 80 3.92 -4.94 -14.69
N LEU A 81 4.85 -5.84 -14.34
CA LEU A 81 5.99 -6.16 -15.18
C LEU A 81 5.56 -6.90 -16.45
N GLU A 82 4.57 -7.78 -16.38
CA GLU A 82 4.01 -8.41 -17.59
C GLU A 82 3.39 -7.39 -18.54
N ASP A 83 2.67 -6.40 -18.02
CA ASP A 83 2.03 -5.37 -18.85
C ASP A 83 3.08 -4.52 -19.61
N ILE A 84 4.28 -4.37 -19.06
CA ILE A 84 5.39 -3.65 -19.69
C ILE A 84 6.13 -4.57 -20.69
N PHE A 85 6.51 -5.78 -20.26
CA PHE A 85 7.46 -6.63 -20.97
C PHE A 85 6.86 -7.77 -21.80
N SER A 86 5.56 -8.02 -21.73
CA SER A 86 4.96 -9.12 -22.48
C SER A 86 5.07 -8.89 -23.99
N ASP A 87 5.70 -9.84 -24.66
CA ASP A 87 5.80 -9.97 -26.12
C ASP A 87 4.50 -10.53 -26.75
N TYR A 88 3.69 -11.25 -25.96
CA TYR A 88 2.39 -11.76 -26.41
C TYR A 88 1.26 -10.71 -26.41
N ARG A 89 1.30 -9.74 -25.48
CA ARG A 89 0.24 -8.73 -25.37
C ARG A 89 0.51 -7.59 -26.36
N GLN A 90 -0.33 -7.48 -27.39
CA GLN A 90 -0.25 -6.39 -28.38
C GLN A 90 -0.32 -4.98 -27.78
N LYS A 91 -0.91 -4.84 -26.58
CA LYS A 91 -1.03 -3.57 -25.86
C LYS A 91 0.13 -3.27 -24.91
N SER A 92 1.13 -4.16 -24.80
CA SER A 92 2.27 -3.93 -23.92
C SER A 92 3.09 -2.72 -24.37
N GLU A 93 3.78 -2.08 -23.43
CA GLU A 93 4.68 -0.97 -23.74
C GLU A 93 5.79 -1.41 -24.71
N LEU A 94 6.29 -2.64 -24.56
CA LEU A 94 7.27 -3.23 -25.45
C LEU A 94 6.76 -3.33 -26.90
N MET A 95 5.57 -3.89 -27.12
CA MET A 95 5.02 -4.02 -28.47
C MET A 95 4.70 -2.68 -29.11
N ARG A 96 4.28 -1.68 -28.31
CA ARG A 96 4.10 -0.31 -28.77
C ARG A 96 5.43 0.32 -29.20
N LEU A 97 6.53 0.05 -28.50
CA LEU A 97 7.86 0.52 -28.90
C LEU A 97 8.30 -0.14 -30.21
N CYS A 98 8.19 -1.46 -30.33
CA CYS A 98 8.55 -2.21 -31.54
C CYS A 98 7.76 -1.77 -32.78
N ALA A 99 6.48 -1.41 -32.61
CA ALA A 99 5.65 -0.93 -33.73
C ALA A 99 6.04 0.48 -34.23
N ASN A 100 6.81 1.25 -33.45
CA ASN A 100 7.22 2.61 -33.78
C ASN A 100 8.74 2.75 -34.02
N ALA A 101 9.48 1.63 -34.04
CA ALA A 101 10.92 1.58 -34.32
C ALA A 101 11.19 1.29 -35.80
#